data_AF-A0A392U8H9-F1
#
_entry.id   AF-A0A392U8H9-F1
#
_cell.length_a   1.000
_cell.length_b   1.000
_cell.length_c   1.000
_cell.angle_alpha   90.00
_cell.angle_beta   90.00
_cell.angle_gamma   90.00
#
_symmetry.space_group_name_H-M   'P 1'
#
loop_
_entity.id
_entity.type
_entity.pdbx_description
1 polymer ?
#
loop_
_entity_poly.entity_id
_entity_poly.type
_entity_poly.pdbx_seq_one_letter_code
_entity_poly.pdbx_strand_id
1 'polypeptide(L)' 'EKIVKAQNPLKVRYEEHLYCSGFPVISEADDEEVIQFFLQDLKKDTNVDVPREMVPPAPTVDLYKPRKRKSSKE' A
#
# COMPACT_ATOMS: atom_id res chain seq x y z
N GLU A 1 14.17 -17.39 -37.30
CA GLU A 1 14.20 -16.31 -36.30
C GLU A 1 14.10 -16.93 -34.92
N LYS A 2 15.06 -16.67 -34.02
CA LYS A 2 15.01 -17.19 -32.64
C LYS A 2 14.27 -16.18 -31.77
N ILE A 3 13.03 -16.49 -31.40
CA ILE A 3 12.24 -15.70 -30.46
C ILE A 3 12.88 -15.85 -29.08
N VAL A 4 13.62 -14.83 -28.65
CA VAL A 4 14.18 -14.73 -27.30
C VAL A 4 13.01 -14.45 -26.36
N LYS A 5 12.53 -15.47 -25.65
CA LYS A 5 11.52 -15.29 -24.60
C LYS A 5 12.12 -14.41 -23.50
N ALA A 6 11.49 -13.28 -23.20
CA ALA A 6 11.90 -12.43 -22.08
C ALA A 6 11.94 -13.28 -20.80
N GLN A 7 13.13 -13.42 -20.21
CA GLN A 7 13.39 -14.36 -19.12
C GLN A 7 12.83 -13.89 -17.76
N ASN A 8 12.10 -12.78 -17.76
CA ASN A 8 11.42 -12.27 -16.58
C ASN A 8 9.98 -11.93 -16.98
N PRO A 9 9.02 -12.87 -16.87
CA PRO A 9 7.63 -12.48 -16.89
C PRO A 9 7.48 -11.45 -15.77
N LEU A 10 7.01 -10.24 -16.11
CA LEU A 10 6.82 -9.12 -15.19
C LEU A 10 6.18 -9.67 -13.90
N LYS A 11 6.99 -9.92 -12.87
CA LYS A 11 6.48 -10.34 -11.57
C LYS A 11 5.78 -9.10 -11.07
N VAL A 12 4.48 -9.00 -11.34
CA VAL A 12 3.67 -7.90 -10.83
C VAL A 12 3.75 -8.03 -9.32
N ARG A 13 4.53 -7.15 -8.71
CA ARG A 13 4.72 -7.15 -7.27
C ARG A 13 3.50 -6.44 -6.73
N TYR A 14 2.59 -7.18 -6.10
CA TYR A 14 1.41 -6.62 -5.44
C TYR A 14 1.78 -5.48 -4.46
N GLU A 15 3.00 -5.51 -3.91
CA GLU A 15 3.63 -4.45 -3.12
C GLU A 15 3.60 -3.08 -3.81
N GLU A 16 3.81 -3.01 -5.13
CA GLU A 16 3.80 -1.77 -5.91
C GLU A 16 2.39 -1.16 -6.03
N HIS A 17 1.35 -1.96 -5.82
CA HIS A 17 -0.03 -1.48 -5.82
C HIS A 17 -0.48 -1.02 -4.44
N LEU A 18 0.07 -1.61 -3.37
CA LEU A 18 -0.21 -1.19 -1.99
C LEU A 18 0.55 0.07 -1.59
N TYR A 19 1.68 0.37 -2.24
CA TYR A 19 2.51 1.52 -1.93
C TYR A 19 2.80 2.38 -3.15
N CYS A 20 2.44 3.66 -3.07
CA CYS A 20 2.83 4.66 -4.05
C CYS A 20 3.93 5.54 -3.47
N SER A 21 5.12 5.54 -4.09
CA SER A 21 6.27 6.35 -3.65
C SER A 21 6.66 6.15 -2.16
N GLY A 22 6.45 4.94 -1.64
CA GLY A 22 6.72 4.60 -0.24
C GLY A 22 5.59 4.97 0.74
N PHE A 23 4.47 5.50 0.27
CA PHE A 23 3.28 5.75 1.08
C PHE A 23 2.22 4.68 0.82
N PRO A 24 1.56 4.17 1.87
CA PRO A 24 0.47 3.22 1.70
C PRO A 24 -0.69 3.90 0.94
N VAL A 25 -1.14 3.27 -0.14
CA VAL A 25 -2.31 3.73 -0.91
C VAL A 25 -3.59 3.50 -0.10
N ILE A 26 -3.62 2.40 0.65
CA ILE A 26 -4.67 2.05 1.61
C ILE A 26 -4.03 1.55 2.90
N SER A 27 -4.71 1.71 4.03
CA SER A 27 -4.26 1.24 5.33
C SER A 27 -5.42 0.71 6.17
N GLU A 28 -5.11 0.09 7.31
CA GLU A 28 -6.11 -0.32 8.31
C GLU A 28 -6.91 0.87 8.89
N ALA A 29 -6.49 2.11 8.67
CA ALA A 29 -7.24 3.29 9.10
C ALA A 29 -8.47 3.59 8.20
N ASP A 30 -8.52 2.99 7.01
CA ASP A 30 -9.62 3.14 6.07
C ASP A 30 -10.80 2.22 6.43
N ASP A 31 -12.01 2.58 5.98
CA ASP A 31 -13.20 1.78 6.26
C ASP A 31 -13.09 0.39 5.61
N GLU A 32 -13.65 -0.62 6.30
CA GLU A 32 -13.64 -2.02 5.85
C GLU A 32 -14.11 -2.22 4.41
N GLU A 33 -15.17 -1.51 4.03
CA GLU A 33 -15.75 -1.58 2.69
C GLU A 33 -14.76 -1.06 1.63
N VAL A 34 -14.00 -0.01 1.97
CA VAL A 34 -12.97 0.56 1.08
C VAL A 34 -11.81 -0.40 0.92
N ILE A 35 -11.35 -1.00 2.02
CA ILE A 35 -10.29 -2.03 2.00
C ILE A 35 -10.71 -3.22 1.13
N GLN A 36 -11.94 -3.73 1.31
CA GLN A 36 -12.44 -4.85 0.53
C GLN A 36 -12.59 -4.53 -0.95
N PHE A 37 -13.17 -3.38 -1.29
CA PHE A 37 -13.31 -2.94 -2.69
C PHE A 37 -11.96 -2.83 -3.38
N PHE A 38 -10.98 -2.22 -2.71
CA PHE A 38 -9.63 -2.06 -3.25
C PHE A 38 -8.96 -3.41 -3.50
N LEU A 39 -8.99 -4.33 -2.54
CA LEU A 39 -8.42 -5.67 -2.71
C LEU A 39 -9.11 -6.46 -3.83
N GLN A 40 -10.43 -6.29 -3.98
CA GLN A 40 -11.18 -6.92 -5.07
C GLN A 40 -10.76 -6.38 -6.44
N ASP A 41 -10.57 -5.06 -6.55
CA ASP A 41 -10.13 -4.44 -7.80
C ASP A 41 -8.67 -4.79 -8.13
N LEU A 42 -7.79 -4.83 -7.13
CA LEU A 42 -6.42 -5.35 -7.30
C LEU A 42 -6.39 -6.79 -7.81
N LYS A 43 -7.29 -7.64 -7.31
CA LYS A 43 -7.43 -9.02 -7.77
C LYS A 43 -7.87 -9.09 -9.23
N LYS A 44 -8.75 -8.20 -9.69
CA LYS A 44 -9.16 -8.13 -11.10
C LYS A 44 -8.02 -7.68 -12.01
N ASP A 45 -7.27 -6.67 -11.58
CA ASP A 45 -6.22 -6.06 -12.40
C ASP A 45 -4.96 -6.94 -12.48
N THR A 46 -4.58 -7.54 -11.35
CA THR A 46 -3.31 -8.26 -11.20
C THR A 46 -3.47 -9.78 -11.22
N ASN A 47 -4.70 -10.30 -11.09
CA ASN A 47 -4.99 -11.73 -10.89
C ASN A 47 -4.30 -12.34 -9.65
N VAL A 48 -3.88 -11.52 -8.69
CA VAL A 48 -3.25 -11.94 -7.44
C VAL A 48 -4.21 -11.71 -6.29
N ASP A 49 -4.39 -12.75 -5.47
CA ASP A 49 -5.21 -12.67 -4.26
C ASP A 49 -4.34 -12.13 -3.13
N VAL A 50 -4.59 -10.88 -2.74
CA VAL A 50 -3.88 -10.22 -1.64
C VAL A 50 -4.73 -10.37 -0.38
N PRO A 51 -4.23 -11.10 0.64
CA PRO A 51 -4.97 -11.28 1.87
C PRO A 51 -4.95 -9.99 2.70
N ARG A 52 -5.97 -9.79 3.54
CA ARG A 52 -6.16 -8.55 4.30
C ARG A 52 -4.98 -8.23 5.22
N GLU A 53 -4.27 -9.24 5.70
CA GLU A 53 -3.10 -9.11 6.58
C GLU A 53 -1.91 -8.41 5.89
N MET A 54 -1.92 -8.31 4.55
CA MET A 54 -0.94 -7.54 3.77
C MET A 54 -1.28 -6.05 3.70
N VAL A 55 -2.46 -5.64 4.15
CA VAL A 55 -2.85 -4.23 4.19
C VAL A 55 -1.97 -3.52 5.23
N PRO A 56 -1.32 -2.41 4.86
CA PRO A 56 -0.48 -1.66 5.79
C PRO A 56 -1.25 -1.22 7.06
N PRO A 57 -0.64 -1.29 8.25
CA PRO A 57 -1.29 -0.85 9.48
C PRO A 57 -1.59 0.64 9.44
N ALA A 58 -2.56 1.07 10.25
CA ALA A 58 -2.92 2.47 10.40
C ALA A 58 -1.70 3.31 10.80
N PRO A 59 -1.42 4.44 10.12
CA PRO A 59 -0.31 5.30 10.48
C PRO A 59 -0.49 5.85 11.89
N THR A 60 0.44 5.53 12.79
CA THR A 60 0.38 5.94 14.20
C THR A 60 0.70 7.43 14.40
N VAL A 61 1.42 8.03 13.44
CA VAL A 61 1.84 9.43 13.50
C VAL A 61 0.83 10.28 12.75
N ASP A 62 0.09 11.09 13.50
CA ASP A 62 -0.72 12.16 12.93
C ASP A 62 0.21 13.30 12.47
N LEU A 63 0.48 13.34 11.16
CA LEU A 63 1.36 14.33 10.53
C LEU A 63 0.79 15.75 10.54
N TYR A 64 -0.52 15.90 10.77
CA TYR A 64 -1.21 17.19 10.76
C TYR A 64 -1.42 17.76 12.15
N LYS A 65 -1.19 16.97 13.22
CA LYS A 65 -1.21 17.49 14.58
C LYS A 65 -0.02 18.43 14.82
N PRO A 66 -0.27 19.65 15.33
CA PRO A 66 0.80 20.56 15.72
C PRO A 66 1.73 19.88 16.72
N ARG A 67 3.01 19.71 16.35
CA ARG A 67 4.02 19.16 17.25
C ARG A 67 4.16 20.09 18.45
N LYS A 68 3.79 19.63 19.65
CA LYS A 68 3.98 20.42 20.88
C LYS A 68 5.45 20.80 21.01
N ARG A 69 5.76 22.09 20.85
CA ARG A 69 7.10 22.64 21.12
C ARG A 69 7.33 22.57 22.62
N LYS A 70 8.42 21.93 23.06
CA LYS A 70 8.87 22.08 24.45
C LYS A 70 9.32 23.52 24.62
N SER A 71 8.67 24.30 25.49
CA SER A 71 9.18 25.61 25.90
C SER A 71 10.43 25.36 26.73
N SER A 72 11.58 25.88 26.31
CA SER A 72 12.72 26.08 27.20
C SER A 72 12.31 27.17 28.20
N LYS A 73 12.02 26.77 29.44
CA LYS A 73 12.00 27.71 30.56
C LYS A 73 13.46 27.95 30.95
N GLU A 74 13.91 29.19 30.77
CA GLU A 74 15.11 29.74 31.38
C GLU A 74 14.80 30.16 32.83
#